data_AF-A0AAV9S1E3-F1
#
_entry.id   AF-A0AAV9S1E3-F1
#
_cell.length_a   1.000
_cell.length_b   1.000
_cell.length_c   1.000
_cell.angle_alpha   90.00
_cell.angle_beta   90.00
_cell.angle_gamma   90.00
#
_symmetry.space_group_name_H-M   'P 1'
#
loop_
_entity.id
_entity.type
_entity.pdbx_description
1 polymer ?
#
loop_
_entity_poly.entity_id
_entity_poly.type
_entity_poly.pdbx_seq_one_letter_code
_entity_poly.pdbx_strand_id
1 'polypeptide(L)'
;MRQNESYTVGGSDLFDTLTELVEFYKRKGIEEISGNWVYLRQPYFSTRVNAADIDSRVKQLDLTLNKPSEGEGEKTKAGFWEEFDALQKLEAKVKKSREEGQRPENKSKNRYKNILPFNDTRVILQNADPEVVGSDYINANYVKDKLWESGGQKVYIATQGCLATTVNDFWQMVWQEKTHVIVMTTREVEKGRNKCVPYWPEHQTSKEFGKYVVSCESELEAADYKVRLLKIAPVNQAKLSHPIWHYQYLSWPDHGVPQEPGGVLSFLTQVNTKQAEYPEAGPMIIHCSAGIGRTGTILVIDMIIETIDTLGLDCDIDISKYIQMVREQRSGMVQTEAQYKFIYLAVSEYIQTTKAKENASKETDTEYGNLQLKHHPASRKVSKNKEDVYENLSKGKKDMKKSKFEKKTGSVTQAIHHQASVSYVAAILYLQVKRKDVNWQE
;
A
#
# COMPACT_ATOMS: atom_id res chain seq x y z
N MET A 1 3.59 19.95 28.68
CA MET A 1 2.19 20.43 28.81
C MET A 1 2.02 21.68 27.96
N ARG A 2 0.81 21.97 27.47
CA ARG A 2 0.47 23.25 26.83
C ARG A 2 -0.39 24.06 27.82
N GLN A 3 0.03 25.28 28.16
CA GLN A 3 -0.64 26.20 29.07
C GLN A 3 -0.72 27.56 28.38
N ASN A 4 -1.93 28.12 28.23
CA ASN A 4 -2.17 29.42 27.59
C ASN A 4 -1.40 29.58 26.27
N GLU A 5 -1.57 28.60 25.38
CA GLU A 5 -0.90 28.43 24.09
C GLU A 5 0.60 28.07 24.11
N SER A 6 1.36 28.50 25.13
CA SER A 6 2.77 28.15 25.33
C SER A 6 3.00 26.72 25.86
N TYR A 7 4.23 26.21 25.74
CA TYR A 7 4.67 24.90 26.17
C TYR A 7 5.56 24.99 27.42
N THR A 8 5.40 24.04 28.35
CA THR A 8 6.29 23.90 29.54
C THR A 8 6.38 22.44 30.00
N VAL A 9 7.44 22.10 30.75
CA VAL A 9 7.56 20.82 31.49
C VAL A 9 6.94 20.88 32.89
N GLY A 10 6.39 22.03 33.30
CA GLY A 10 5.78 22.26 34.62
C GLY A 10 6.59 23.17 35.56
N GLY A 11 7.70 23.74 35.08
CA GLY A 11 8.47 24.78 35.76
C GLY A 11 8.14 26.19 35.29
N SER A 12 8.96 27.17 35.67
CA SER A 12 8.84 28.58 35.26
C SER A 12 9.09 28.83 33.77
N ASP A 13 9.84 27.95 33.11
CA ASP A 13 10.26 28.12 31.73
C ASP A 13 9.07 27.81 30.77
N LEU A 14 8.71 28.80 29.95
CA LEU A 14 7.63 28.77 28.95
C LEU A 14 8.22 29.01 27.55
N PHE A 15 7.69 28.32 26.54
CA PHE A 15 8.18 28.35 25.16
C PHE A 15 7.01 28.49 24.17
N ASP A 16 7.19 29.18 23.05
CA ASP A 16 6.11 29.37 22.08
C ASP A 16 5.95 28.14 21.17
N THR A 17 7.03 27.39 20.95
CA THR A 17 7.00 26.13 20.20
C THR A 17 7.56 24.94 20.98
N LEU A 18 7.11 23.73 20.63
CA LEU A 18 7.67 22.48 21.15
C LEU A 18 9.16 22.33 20.76
N THR A 19 9.57 22.86 19.60
CA THR A 19 10.95 22.84 19.12
C THR A 19 11.89 23.61 20.03
N GLU A 20 11.51 24.82 20.46
CA GLU A 20 12.27 25.64 21.40
C GLU A 20 12.41 24.96 22.76
N LEU A 21 11.30 24.41 23.29
CA LEU A 21 11.32 23.64 24.53
C LEU A 21 12.32 22.48 24.46
N VAL A 22 12.31 21.71 23.37
CA VAL A 22 13.21 20.56 23.19
C VAL A 22 14.67 21.01 23.06
N GLU A 23 14.99 22.02 22.26
CA GLU A 23 16.37 22.50 22.11
C GLU A 23 16.92 23.15 23.40
N PHE A 24 16.07 23.81 24.19
CA PHE A 24 16.44 24.31 25.52
C PHE A 24 16.80 23.17 26.49
N TYR A 25 15.89 22.19 26.66
CA TYR A 25 16.10 21.08 27.58
C TYR A 25 17.14 20.05 27.11
N LYS A 26 17.44 20.00 25.81
CA LYS A 26 18.58 19.27 25.25
C LYS A 26 19.93 19.81 25.71
N ARG A 27 20.03 21.12 25.96
CA ARG A 27 21.24 21.77 26.50
C ARG A 27 21.27 21.74 28.03
N LYS A 28 20.14 22.06 28.68
CA LYS A 28 20.03 22.24 30.14
C LYS A 28 19.88 20.91 30.91
N GLY A 29 19.26 19.90 30.31
CA GLY A 29 18.73 18.73 31.02
C GLY A 29 17.43 19.07 31.77
N ILE A 30 16.62 18.05 32.05
CA ILE A 30 15.39 18.14 32.85
C ILE A 30 15.68 17.52 34.21
N GLU A 31 15.46 18.26 35.29
CA GLU A 31 15.50 17.74 36.65
C GLU A 31 14.12 17.19 37.04
N GLU A 32 14.07 15.95 37.50
CA GLU A 32 12.87 15.32 38.04
C GLU A 32 12.66 15.69 39.53
N ILE A 33 11.41 15.59 40.00
CA ILE A 33 11.05 15.70 41.43
C ILE A 33 11.81 14.67 42.30
N SER A 34 12.29 13.58 41.69
CA SER A 34 13.12 12.55 42.30
C SER A 34 14.58 12.96 42.55
N GLY A 35 15.01 14.13 42.04
CA GLY A 35 16.42 14.57 42.01
C GLY A 35 17.24 13.95 40.86
N ASN A 36 16.63 13.11 40.02
CA ASN A 36 17.29 12.55 38.84
C ASN A 36 17.32 13.55 37.67
N TRP A 37 18.38 13.46 36.86
CA TRP A 37 18.54 14.30 35.66
C TRP A 37 18.32 13.50 34.37
N VAL A 38 17.40 13.99 33.54
CA VAL A 38 17.07 13.44 32.22
C VAL A 38 17.66 14.31 31.13
N TYR A 39 18.54 13.72 30.31
CA TYR A 39 19.22 14.41 29.21
C TYR A 39 18.70 13.93 27.86
N LEU A 40 18.21 14.86 27.02
CA LEU A 40 17.70 14.58 25.68
C LEU A 40 18.86 14.38 24.68
N ARG A 41 19.58 13.26 24.77
CA ARG A 41 20.79 13.01 23.97
C ARG A 41 20.52 12.76 22.49
N GLN A 42 19.70 11.76 22.18
CA GLN A 42 19.38 11.37 20.81
C GLN A 42 17.86 11.37 20.61
N PRO A 43 17.32 12.03 19.57
CA PRO A 43 15.90 11.97 19.25
C PRO A 43 15.51 10.57 18.80
N TYR A 44 14.39 10.05 19.31
CA TYR A 44 13.74 8.87 18.76
C TYR A 44 12.75 9.34 17.68
N PHE A 45 13.14 9.25 16.41
CA PHE A 45 12.29 9.68 15.30
C PHE A 45 11.10 8.74 15.11
N SER A 46 9.89 9.30 15.10
CA SER A 46 8.68 8.57 14.70
C SER A 46 8.68 8.34 13.19
N THR A 47 8.48 7.10 12.77
CA THR A 47 8.22 6.70 11.38
C THR A 47 6.75 6.87 10.99
N ARG A 48 5.86 6.95 11.99
CA ARG A 48 4.42 7.25 11.81
C ARG A 48 4.22 8.73 11.49
N VAL A 49 3.38 8.99 10.50
CA VAL A 49 2.95 10.32 10.03
C VAL A 49 1.46 10.26 9.66
N ASN A 50 0.74 11.38 9.79
CA ASN A 50 -0.59 11.50 9.21
C ASN A 50 -0.47 11.50 7.67
N ALA A 51 -1.34 10.75 6.98
CA ALA A 51 -1.26 10.62 5.53
C ALA A 51 -1.38 11.97 4.81
N ALA A 52 -2.25 12.88 5.27
CA ALA A 52 -2.38 14.22 4.73
C ALA A 52 -1.08 15.06 4.82
N ASP A 53 -0.18 14.76 5.75
CA ASP A 53 1.08 15.47 6.01
C ASP A 53 2.34 14.80 5.42
N ILE A 54 2.18 13.74 4.61
CA ILE A 54 3.30 12.96 4.07
C ILE A 54 4.35 13.81 3.32
N ASP A 55 3.93 14.86 2.60
CA ASP A 55 4.82 15.78 1.87
C ASP A 55 5.76 16.54 2.81
N SER A 56 5.26 16.96 3.98
CA SER A 56 6.08 17.57 5.04
C SER A 56 7.12 16.57 5.58
N ARG A 57 6.76 15.28 5.70
CA ARG A 57 7.68 14.22 6.11
C ARG A 57 8.73 13.91 5.05
N VAL A 58 8.38 13.89 3.76
CA VAL A 58 9.32 13.77 2.64
C VAL A 58 10.35 14.90 2.69
N LYS A 59 9.89 16.15 2.80
CA LYS A 59 10.77 17.33 2.93
C LYS A 59 11.70 17.23 4.13
N GLN A 60 11.19 16.77 5.28
CA GLN A 60 12.01 16.58 6.49
C GLN A 60 13.11 15.52 6.27
N LEU A 61 12.79 14.39 5.65
CA LEU A 61 13.72 13.28 5.38
C LEU A 61 14.78 13.65 4.32
N ASP A 62 14.44 14.52 3.37
CA ASP A 62 15.40 15.08 2.42
C ASP A 62 16.27 16.21 3.02
N LEU A 63 15.72 17.10 3.85
CA LEU A 63 16.48 18.19 4.48
C LEU A 63 17.61 17.69 5.39
N THR A 64 17.49 16.49 5.96
CA THR A 64 18.57 15.83 6.72
C THR A 64 19.82 15.49 5.90
N LEU A 65 19.79 15.51 4.56
CA LEU A 65 21.00 15.45 3.72
C LEU A 65 21.86 16.73 3.79
N ASN A 66 21.26 17.88 4.11
CA ASN A 66 21.82 19.20 3.76
C ASN A 66 22.27 20.03 4.97
N LYS A 67 22.30 19.49 6.19
CA LYS A 67 22.84 20.21 7.36
C LYS A 67 24.37 20.10 7.40
N PRO A 68 25.13 21.21 7.36
CA PRO A 68 26.56 21.20 7.66
C PRO A 68 26.79 20.74 9.11
N SER A 69 27.90 20.03 9.34
CA SER A 69 28.28 19.56 10.67
C SER A 69 28.85 20.70 11.54
N GLU A 70 28.04 21.26 12.42
CA GLU A 70 28.53 22.01 13.59
C GLU A 70 28.94 21.00 14.68
N GLY A 71 30.11 20.40 14.52
CA GLY A 71 30.68 19.43 15.47
C GLY A 71 31.61 18.42 14.79
N GLU A 72 32.79 18.21 15.36
CA GLU A 72 33.77 17.26 14.83
C GLU A 72 33.31 15.80 15.03
N GLY A 73 33.24 15.03 13.95
CA GLY A 73 33.27 13.56 13.98
C GLY A 73 32.06 12.83 13.39
N GLU A 74 30.83 13.30 13.61
CA GLU A 74 29.62 12.62 13.13
C GLU A 74 29.12 13.17 11.80
N LYS A 75 29.27 12.39 10.73
CA LYS A 75 28.52 12.59 9.48
C LYS A 75 27.05 12.26 9.74
N THR A 76 26.22 13.25 10.05
CA THR A 76 24.76 13.12 10.07
C THR A 76 24.32 12.57 8.71
N LYS A 77 23.53 11.50 8.70
CA LYS A 77 23.16 10.82 7.44
C LYS A 77 21.79 11.27 6.97
N ALA A 78 21.48 10.99 5.72
CA ALA A 78 20.17 11.27 5.14
C ALA A 78 19.07 10.60 5.97
N GLY A 79 17.94 11.28 6.22
CA GLY A 79 16.85 10.72 7.02
C GLY A 79 16.27 9.45 6.41
N PHE A 80 16.13 9.41 5.07
CA PHE A 80 15.76 8.20 4.34
C PHE A 80 16.76 7.06 4.55
N TRP A 81 18.06 7.35 4.56
CA TRP A 81 19.11 6.37 4.87
C TRP A 81 18.99 5.86 6.32
N GLU A 82 18.74 6.75 7.28
CA GLU A 82 18.67 6.37 8.71
C GLU A 82 17.48 5.46 9.02
N GLU A 83 16.30 5.77 8.47
CA GLU A 83 15.12 4.87 8.59
C GLU A 83 15.35 3.54 7.87
N PHE A 84 15.93 3.56 6.66
CA PHE A 84 16.18 2.34 5.89
C PHE A 84 17.26 1.45 6.55
N ASP A 85 18.34 2.02 7.08
CA ASP A 85 19.37 1.30 7.84
C ASP A 85 18.82 0.71 9.14
N ALA A 86 17.88 1.39 9.81
CA ALA A 86 17.15 0.82 10.95
C ALA A 86 16.36 -0.44 10.55
N LEU A 87 15.67 -0.44 9.39
CA LEU A 87 15.00 -1.63 8.85
C LEU A 87 15.98 -2.76 8.54
N GLN A 88 17.15 -2.46 7.93
CA GLN A 88 18.19 -3.47 7.70
C GLN A 88 18.69 -4.12 9.00
N LYS A 89 18.86 -3.32 10.07
CA LYS A 89 19.27 -3.79 11.40
C LYS A 89 18.19 -4.62 12.12
N LEU A 90 16.92 -4.39 11.83
CA LEU A 90 15.81 -5.20 12.32
C LEU A 90 15.74 -6.54 11.58
N GLU A 91 15.91 -6.54 10.25
CA GLU A 91 15.88 -7.78 9.45
C GLU A 91 16.96 -8.79 9.87
N ALA A 92 18.14 -8.32 10.28
CA ALA A 92 19.20 -9.17 10.83
C ALA A 92 18.80 -9.97 12.09
N LYS A 93 17.68 -9.62 12.74
CA LYS A 93 17.13 -10.32 13.92
C LYS A 93 16.04 -11.34 13.57
N VAL A 94 15.53 -11.34 12.32
CA VAL A 94 14.44 -12.22 11.88
C VAL A 94 14.95 -13.64 11.66
N LYS A 95 14.59 -14.55 12.59
CA LYS A 95 14.97 -15.96 12.57
C LYS A 95 13.82 -16.86 12.12
N LYS A 96 13.39 -16.71 10.86
CA LYS A 96 12.38 -17.59 10.24
C LYS A 96 13.03 -18.72 9.43
N SER A 97 12.44 -19.92 9.51
CA SER A 97 12.91 -21.08 8.76
C SER A 97 12.67 -20.91 7.26
N ARG A 98 13.61 -21.43 6.47
CA ARG A 98 13.63 -21.45 4.99
C ARG A 98 14.07 -22.82 4.46
N GLU A 99 13.98 -23.85 5.30
CA GLU A 99 14.56 -25.18 5.05
C GLU A 99 14.04 -25.81 3.76
N GLU A 100 12.77 -25.58 3.41
CA GLU A 100 12.18 -26.10 2.17
C GLU A 100 12.87 -25.51 0.93
N GLY A 101 13.23 -24.24 0.95
CA GLY A 101 14.02 -23.62 -0.11
C GLY A 101 15.50 -24.00 -0.11
N GLN A 102 16.01 -24.56 0.99
CA GLN A 102 17.40 -25.00 1.13
C GLN A 102 17.62 -26.46 0.70
N ARG A 103 16.54 -27.25 0.54
CA ARG A 103 16.58 -28.64 0.07
C ARG A 103 17.37 -28.79 -1.24
N PRO A 104 18.21 -29.84 -1.38
CA PRO A 104 18.95 -30.11 -2.62
C PRO A 104 18.08 -30.14 -3.89
N GLU A 105 16.88 -30.73 -3.77
CA GLU A 105 15.90 -30.89 -4.85
C GLU A 105 15.36 -29.53 -5.34
N ASN A 106 15.16 -28.59 -4.40
CA ASN A 106 14.60 -27.26 -4.68
C ASN A 106 15.66 -26.24 -5.10
N LYS A 107 16.95 -26.57 -5.02
CA LYS A 107 18.07 -25.67 -5.36
C LYS A 107 18.00 -25.14 -6.80
N SER A 108 17.57 -25.96 -7.76
CA SER A 108 17.41 -25.58 -9.18
C SER A 108 16.12 -24.80 -9.45
N LYS A 109 15.16 -24.83 -8.53
CA LYS A 109 13.92 -24.02 -8.57
C LYS A 109 14.13 -22.59 -8.06
N ASN A 110 15.31 -22.25 -7.53
CA ASN A 110 15.63 -20.93 -6.98
C ASN A 110 16.55 -20.13 -7.92
N ARG A 111 16.11 -18.94 -8.35
CA ARG A 111 16.93 -18.05 -9.21
C ARG A 111 18.18 -17.53 -8.49
N TYR A 112 18.08 -17.31 -7.18
CA TYR A 112 19.18 -16.84 -6.34
C TYR A 112 19.29 -17.71 -5.10
N LYS A 113 20.46 -18.31 -4.86
CA LYS A 113 20.72 -19.28 -3.77
C LYS A 113 20.36 -18.75 -2.36
N ASN A 114 20.45 -17.44 -2.16
CA ASN A 114 20.24 -16.76 -0.88
C ASN A 114 18.85 -16.08 -0.74
N ILE A 115 17.98 -16.16 -1.75
CA ILE A 115 16.64 -15.55 -1.72
C ILE A 115 15.62 -16.69 -1.75
N LEU A 116 15.19 -17.09 -0.56
CA LEU A 116 14.36 -18.26 -0.33
C LEU A 116 13.08 -17.86 0.43
N PRO A 117 11.93 -18.49 0.15
CA PRO A 117 10.69 -18.21 0.86
C PRO A 117 10.78 -18.67 2.31
N PHE A 118 10.10 -17.98 3.24
CA PHE A 118 9.91 -18.53 4.59
C PHE A 118 8.94 -19.70 4.57
N ASN A 119 9.20 -20.72 5.38
CA ASN A 119 8.38 -21.93 5.43
C ASN A 119 6.94 -21.69 5.93
N ASP A 120 6.73 -20.69 6.79
CA ASP A 120 5.44 -20.39 7.43
C ASP A 120 4.47 -19.59 6.55
N THR A 121 4.97 -19.01 5.45
CA THR A 121 4.17 -18.22 4.50
C THR A 121 4.37 -18.65 3.04
N ARG A 122 5.15 -19.71 2.76
CA ARG A 122 5.37 -20.16 1.39
C ARG A 122 4.06 -20.63 0.74
N VAL A 123 3.97 -20.46 -0.57
CA VAL A 123 2.95 -21.20 -1.34
C VAL A 123 3.35 -22.67 -1.39
N ILE A 124 2.38 -23.55 -1.13
CA ILE A 124 2.53 -25.00 -1.21
C ILE A 124 1.73 -25.47 -2.43
N LEU A 125 2.38 -26.08 -3.42
CA LEU A 125 1.69 -26.55 -4.62
C LEU A 125 0.80 -27.75 -4.29
N GLN A 126 -0.49 -27.62 -4.59
CA GLN A 126 -1.50 -28.65 -4.39
C GLN A 126 -1.45 -29.68 -5.53
N ASN A 127 -1.86 -30.93 -5.25
CA ASN A 127 -1.82 -32.04 -6.22
C ASN A 127 -0.42 -32.28 -6.82
N ALA A 128 0.61 -31.94 -6.03
CA ALA A 128 1.99 -32.30 -6.25
C ALA A 128 2.19 -33.81 -6.02
N ASP A 129 3.20 -34.39 -6.65
CA ASP A 129 3.48 -35.82 -6.56
C ASP A 129 4.09 -36.17 -5.18
N PRO A 130 3.42 -36.98 -4.33
CA PRO A 130 3.89 -37.28 -2.99
C PRO A 130 5.14 -38.17 -2.96
N GLU A 131 5.48 -38.85 -4.06
CA GLU A 131 6.70 -39.66 -4.17
C GLU A 131 7.93 -38.81 -4.56
N VAL A 132 7.70 -37.59 -5.09
CA VAL A 132 8.76 -36.68 -5.55
C VAL A 132 9.00 -35.58 -4.52
N VAL A 133 10.10 -35.68 -3.77
CA VAL A 133 10.52 -34.67 -2.78
C VAL A 133 10.69 -33.29 -3.45
N GLY A 134 10.06 -32.25 -2.90
CA GLY A 134 10.08 -30.89 -3.44
C GLY A 134 9.14 -30.65 -4.63
N SER A 135 8.27 -31.60 -4.97
CA SER A 135 7.20 -31.40 -5.96
C SER A 135 6.23 -30.29 -5.56
N ASP A 136 6.03 -30.07 -4.25
CA ASP A 136 5.15 -29.06 -3.65
C ASP A 136 5.77 -27.65 -3.59
N TYR A 137 7.03 -27.49 -4.03
CA TYR A 137 7.80 -26.26 -3.85
C TYR A 137 7.74 -25.31 -5.04
N ILE A 138 7.43 -24.04 -4.73
CA ILE A 138 7.68 -22.87 -5.56
C ILE A 138 8.29 -21.75 -4.70
N ASN A 139 9.19 -20.92 -5.27
CA ASN A 139 9.76 -19.77 -4.56
C ASN A 139 8.80 -18.57 -4.56
N ALA A 140 7.73 -18.72 -3.78
CA ALA A 140 6.67 -17.72 -3.60
C ALA A 140 6.22 -17.68 -2.13
N ASN A 141 5.75 -16.53 -1.67
CA ASN A 141 5.11 -16.38 -0.35
C ASN A 141 3.77 -15.67 -0.50
N TYR A 142 2.77 -16.08 0.28
CA TYR A 142 1.62 -15.24 0.58
C TYR A 142 2.07 -14.03 1.39
N VAL A 143 1.51 -12.88 1.05
CA VAL A 143 1.70 -11.62 1.77
C VAL A 143 0.33 -10.97 1.88
N LYS A 144 -0.04 -10.54 3.09
CA LYS A 144 -1.28 -9.80 3.34
C LYS A 144 -1.00 -8.68 4.34
N ASP A 145 -1.86 -7.66 4.38
CA ASP A 145 -1.79 -6.67 5.44
C ASP A 145 -2.08 -7.34 6.80
N LYS A 146 -1.49 -6.77 7.85
CA LYS A 146 -1.62 -7.17 9.26
C LYS A 146 -1.59 -5.96 10.21
N LEU A 147 -1.51 -4.73 9.70
CA LEU A 147 -1.37 -3.51 10.51
C LEU A 147 -2.71 -2.94 10.96
N TRP A 148 -3.79 -3.32 10.28
CA TRP A 148 -5.18 -3.05 10.64
C TRP A 148 -6.04 -4.25 10.25
N GLU A 149 -7.24 -4.36 10.80
CA GLU A 149 -8.19 -5.44 10.49
C GLU A 149 -9.38 -4.87 9.73
N SER A 150 -9.64 -5.40 8.53
CA SER A 150 -10.90 -5.19 7.82
C SER A 150 -11.34 -6.46 7.09
N GLY A 151 -12.65 -6.65 6.98
CA GLY A 151 -13.21 -7.75 6.19
C GLY A 151 -13.05 -7.45 4.71
N GLY A 152 -12.10 -8.12 4.05
CA GLY A 152 -11.90 -8.02 2.60
C GLY A 152 -10.54 -7.49 2.11
N GLN A 153 -9.54 -7.35 2.99
CA GLN A 153 -8.18 -6.94 2.60
C GLN A 153 -7.61 -7.80 1.46
N LYS A 154 -6.92 -7.17 0.51
CA LYS A 154 -6.21 -7.91 -0.55
C LYS A 154 -5.18 -8.87 0.02
N VAL A 155 -5.12 -10.06 -0.57
CA VAL A 155 -4.04 -11.03 -0.39
C VAL A 155 -3.21 -11.05 -1.66
N TYR A 156 -1.89 -11.13 -1.50
CA TYR A 156 -0.92 -11.11 -2.58
C TYR A 156 -0.05 -12.37 -2.53
N ILE A 157 0.52 -12.74 -3.66
CA ILE A 157 1.59 -13.72 -3.76
C ILE A 157 2.83 -13.04 -4.34
N ALA A 158 3.88 -12.92 -3.52
CA ALA A 158 5.16 -12.40 -3.94
C ALA A 158 6.07 -13.55 -4.39
N THR A 159 6.42 -13.60 -5.68
CA THR A 159 7.20 -14.70 -6.28
C THR A 159 8.39 -14.21 -7.12
N GLN A 160 9.37 -15.07 -7.36
CA GLN A 160 10.47 -14.80 -8.30
C GLN A 160 9.98 -14.85 -9.76
N GLY A 161 10.73 -14.23 -10.68
CA GLY A 161 10.49 -14.42 -12.12
C GLY A 161 10.82 -15.83 -12.57
N CYS A 162 9.92 -16.46 -13.33
CA CYS A 162 10.00 -17.86 -13.76
C CYS A 162 11.36 -18.25 -14.35
N LEU A 163 11.87 -19.40 -13.91
CA LEU A 163 12.95 -20.13 -14.58
C LEU A 163 12.32 -21.08 -15.61
N ALA A 164 13.07 -21.53 -16.60
CA ALA A 164 12.59 -22.51 -17.58
C ALA A 164 12.05 -23.80 -16.92
N THR A 165 12.64 -24.20 -15.79
CA THR A 165 12.25 -25.36 -14.98
C THR A 165 11.02 -25.13 -14.08
N THR A 166 10.59 -23.89 -13.85
CA THR A 166 9.51 -23.55 -12.90
C THR A 166 8.28 -22.94 -13.57
N VAL A 167 8.17 -22.98 -14.90
CA VAL A 167 7.01 -22.44 -15.62
C VAL A 167 5.73 -23.24 -15.31
N ASN A 168 5.84 -24.57 -15.24
CA ASN A 168 4.70 -25.44 -14.93
C ASN A 168 4.27 -25.26 -13.46
N ASP A 169 5.24 -25.18 -12.54
CA ASP A 169 5.02 -24.86 -11.11
C ASP A 169 4.27 -23.51 -10.94
N PHE A 170 4.64 -22.50 -11.74
CA PHE A 170 3.97 -21.20 -11.72
C PHE A 170 2.51 -21.28 -12.15
N TRP A 171 2.19 -22.01 -13.23
CA TRP A 171 0.79 -22.18 -13.66
C TRP A 171 -0.03 -23.08 -12.73
N GLN A 172 0.60 -24.06 -12.06
CA GLN A 172 -0.02 -24.81 -10.97
C GLN A 172 -0.43 -23.89 -9.81
N MET A 173 0.43 -22.94 -9.44
CA MET A 173 0.13 -21.89 -8.46
C MET A 173 -1.00 -20.97 -8.93
N VAL A 174 -0.92 -20.39 -10.14
CA VAL A 174 -1.97 -19.50 -10.68
C VAL A 174 -3.35 -20.17 -10.64
N TRP A 175 -3.42 -21.45 -11.02
CA TRP A 175 -4.66 -22.21 -11.04
C TRP A 175 -5.21 -22.51 -9.65
N GLN A 176 -4.40 -23.09 -8.74
CA GLN A 176 -4.89 -23.51 -7.42
C GLN A 176 -5.34 -22.30 -6.58
N GLU A 177 -4.69 -21.16 -6.77
CA GLU A 177 -4.95 -19.92 -6.02
C GLU A 177 -6.09 -19.10 -6.64
N LYS A 178 -6.70 -19.55 -7.75
CA LYS A 178 -7.75 -18.82 -8.47
C LYS A 178 -7.37 -17.36 -8.78
N THR A 179 -6.09 -17.10 -9.03
CA THR A 179 -5.60 -15.76 -9.35
C THR A 179 -6.25 -15.29 -10.65
N HIS A 180 -6.70 -14.04 -10.70
CA HIS A 180 -7.22 -13.40 -11.93
C HIS A 180 -6.31 -12.29 -12.46
N VAL A 181 -5.38 -11.77 -11.64
CA VAL A 181 -4.47 -10.68 -12.01
C VAL A 181 -3.02 -11.05 -11.67
N ILE A 182 -2.13 -10.91 -12.66
CA ILE A 182 -0.68 -11.12 -12.52
C ILE A 182 0.04 -9.82 -12.86
N VAL A 183 0.95 -9.39 -11.99
CA VAL A 183 1.74 -8.16 -12.10
C VAL A 183 3.23 -8.50 -12.24
N MET A 184 3.75 -8.32 -13.45
CA MET A 184 5.16 -8.52 -13.81
C MET A 184 5.89 -7.19 -13.86
N THR A 185 6.91 -7.00 -13.03
CA THR A 185 7.63 -5.70 -12.87
C THR A 185 9.06 -5.74 -13.43
N THR A 186 9.26 -6.46 -14.53
CA THR A 186 10.57 -6.68 -15.14
C THR A 186 10.41 -7.01 -16.62
N ARG A 187 11.44 -6.69 -17.41
CA ARG A 187 11.60 -7.26 -18.76
C ARG A 187 12.12 -8.69 -18.63
N GLU A 188 12.02 -9.48 -19.70
CA GLU A 188 12.54 -10.84 -19.77
C GLU A 188 14.06 -10.84 -19.57
N VAL A 189 14.73 -9.88 -20.21
CA VAL A 189 16.17 -9.66 -20.21
C VAL A 189 16.46 -8.18 -19.91
N GLU A 190 17.40 -7.92 -19.02
CA GLU A 190 17.86 -6.58 -18.65
C GLU A 190 19.41 -6.61 -18.61
N LYS A 191 20.07 -5.72 -19.35
CA LYS A 191 21.54 -5.71 -19.57
C LYS A 191 22.14 -7.08 -19.92
N GLY A 192 21.47 -7.82 -20.80
CA GLY A 192 21.91 -9.16 -21.23
C GLY A 192 21.79 -10.25 -20.16
N ARG A 193 21.11 -9.98 -19.02
CA ARG A 193 20.86 -10.98 -17.97
C ARG A 193 19.39 -11.36 -17.94
N ASN A 194 19.11 -12.67 -17.99
CA ASN A 194 17.75 -13.21 -17.90
C ASN A 194 17.14 -12.93 -16.52
N LYS A 195 16.05 -12.17 -16.48
CA LYS A 195 15.33 -11.77 -15.27
C LYS A 195 14.10 -12.64 -15.03
N CYS A 196 13.40 -13.02 -16.10
CA CYS A 196 12.24 -13.91 -16.14
C CYS A 196 12.19 -14.56 -17.53
N VAL A 197 11.89 -15.86 -17.64
CA VAL A 197 11.54 -16.44 -18.94
C VAL A 197 10.07 -16.11 -19.27
N PRO A 198 9.69 -15.94 -20.55
CA PRO A 198 8.29 -15.89 -20.94
C PRO A 198 7.57 -17.17 -20.49
N TYR A 199 6.48 -17.02 -19.77
CA TYR A 199 5.61 -18.12 -19.32
C TYR A 199 4.22 -18.06 -19.98
N TRP A 200 4.01 -17.16 -20.94
CA TRP A 200 2.78 -17.01 -21.71
C TRP A 200 3.00 -17.44 -23.18
N PRO A 201 1.94 -17.81 -23.92
CA PRO A 201 2.00 -18.03 -25.36
C PRO A 201 2.06 -16.70 -26.14
N GLU A 202 2.39 -16.77 -27.43
CA GLU A 202 2.33 -15.60 -28.32
C GLU A 202 0.87 -15.17 -28.59
N HIS A 203 0.67 -13.92 -29.03
CA HIS A 203 -0.65 -13.36 -29.31
C HIS A 203 -1.45 -14.25 -30.29
N GLN A 204 -2.73 -14.52 -29.96
CA GLN A 204 -3.63 -15.42 -30.70
C GLN A 204 -3.16 -16.89 -30.81
N THR A 205 -2.21 -17.31 -29.96
CA THR A 205 -1.78 -18.71 -29.86
C THR A 205 -2.12 -19.32 -28.49
N SER A 206 -1.98 -20.63 -28.39
CA SER A 206 -2.09 -21.38 -27.13
C SER A 206 -0.88 -22.29 -26.94
N LYS A 207 -0.58 -22.61 -25.68
CA LYS A 207 0.55 -23.45 -25.30
C LYS A 207 0.23 -24.27 -24.05
N GLU A 208 0.72 -25.49 -24.03
CA GLU A 208 0.64 -26.37 -22.86
C GLU A 208 1.76 -26.06 -21.86
N PHE A 209 1.39 -26.02 -20.58
CA PHE A 209 2.25 -25.80 -19.43
C PHE A 209 1.92 -26.83 -18.35
N GLY A 210 2.45 -28.05 -18.54
CA GLY A 210 2.17 -29.20 -17.66
C GLY A 210 0.72 -29.66 -17.78
N LYS A 211 -0.07 -29.50 -16.71
CA LYS A 211 -1.48 -29.93 -16.64
C LYS A 211 -2.45 -28.92 -17.27
N TYR A 212 -1.95 -27.78 -17.76
CA TYR A 212 -2.75 -26.62 -18.17
C TYR A 212 -2.48 -26.22 -19.62
N VAL A 213 -3.53 -25.75 -20.30
CA VAL A 213 -3.42 -24.98 -21.56
C VAL A 213 -3.62 -23.52 -21.21
N VAL A 214 -2.76 -22.65 -21.73
CA VAL A 214 -2.94 -21.20 -21.67
C VAL A 214 -2.99 -20.65 -23.08
N SER A 215 -3.96 -19.78 -23.36
CA SER A 215 -4.07 -19.02 -24.61
C SER A 215 -3.93 -17.52 -24.36
N CYS A 216 -3.40 -16.77 -25.33
CA CYS A 216 -3.38 -15.30 -25.31
C CYS A 216 -4.45 -14.77 -26.26
N GLU A 217 -5.59 -14.33 -25.71
CA GLU A 217 -6.75 -13.86 -26.49
C GLU A 217 -6.55 -12.42 -27.01
N SER A 218 -5.83 -11.57 -26.28
CA SER A 218 -5.42 -10.23 -26.74
C SER A 218 -4.13 -9.72 -26.08
N GLU A 219 -3.42 -8.82 -26.75
CA GLU A 219 -2.33 -8.01 -26.19
C GLU A 219 -2.60 -6.53 -26.48
N LEU A 220 -2.43 -5.67 -25.47
CA LEU A 220 -2.52 -4.22 -25.55
C LEU A 220 -1.20 -3.62 -25.05
N GLU A 221 -0.68 -2.64 -25.78
CA GLU A 221 0.55 -1.94 -25.43
C GLU A 221 0.24 -0.48 -25.09
N ALA A 222 0.59 -0.09 -23.86
CA ALA A 222 0.55 1.27 -23.37
C ALA A 222 2.00 1.79 -23.22
N ALA A 223 2.17 3.07 -22.91
CA ALA A 223 3.49 3.71 -22.83
C ALA A 223 4.44 3.01 -21.84
N ASP A 224 3.95 2.64 -20.64
CA ASP A 224 4.77 2.09 -19.57
C ASP A 224 4.61 0.59 -19.33
N TYR A 225 3.60 -0.04 -19.93
CA TYR A 225 3.23 -1.42 -19.65
C TYR A 225 2.51 -2.09 -20.82
N LYS A 226 2.57 -3.42 -20.85
CA LYS A 226 1.72 -4.27 -21.71
C LYS A 226 0.67 -4.97 -20.87
N VAL A 227 -0.51 -5.18 -21.43
CA VAL A 227 -1.59 -6.01 -20.85
C VAL A 227 -1.87 -7.16 -21.78
N ARG A 228 -1.93 -8.39 -21.26
CA ARG A 228 -2.39 -9.56 -22.02
C ARG A 228 -3.63 -10.13 -21.35
N LEU A 229 -4.68 -10.36 -22.13
CA LEU A 229 -5.78 -11.22 -21.71
C LEU A 229 -5.36 -12.66 -22.00
N LEU A 230 -4.90 -13.34 -20.97
CA LEU A 230 -4.60 -14.76 -21.00
C LEU A 230 -5.84 -15.53 -20.51
N LYS A 231 -5.92 -16.81 -20.86
CA LYS A 231 -6.97 -17.70 -20.39
C LYS A 231 -6.39 -19.06 -20.10
N ILE A 232 -6.61 -19.56 -18.89
CA ILE A 232 -6.11 -20.85 -18.42
C ILE A 232 -7.23 -21.87 -18.37
N ALA A 233 -6.93 -23.12 -18.73
CA ALA A 233 -7.78 -24.27 -18.50
C ALA A 233 -6.95 -25.53 -18.19
N PRO A 234 -7.47 -26.53 -17.47
CA PRO A 234 -6.86 -27.86 -17.43
C PRO A 234 -6.98 -28.51 -18.82
N VAL A 235 -5.95 -29.22 -19.28
CA VAL A 235 -5.89 -29.81 -20.65
C VAL A 235 -7.15 -30.59 -21.02
N ASN A 236 -7.67 -31.38 -20.08
CA ASN A 236 -8.85 -32.23 -20.31
C ASN A 236 -10.20 -31.57 -19.93
N GLN A 237 -10.20 -30.29 -19.51
CA GLN A 237 -11.38 -29.63 -18.92
C GLN A 237 -11.51 -28.16 -19.35
N ALA A 238 -11.43 -27.89 -20.66
CA ALA A 238 -11.56 -26.54 -21.25
C ALA A 238 -12.79 -25.72 -20.77
N LYS A 239 -13.86 -26.38 -20.33
CA LYS A 239 -15.08 -25.76 -19.78
C LYS A 239 -14.87 -25.07 -18.42
N LEU A 240 -13.81 -25.42 -17.67
CA LEU A 240 -13.46 -24.75 -16.40
C LEU A 240 -12.52 -23.55 -16.62
N SER A 241 -12.38 -23.07 -17.85
CA SER A 241 -11.46 -21.96 -18.14
C SER A 241 -11.89 -20.65 -17.48
N HIS A 242 -10.89 -19.89 -17.03
CA HIS A 242 -11.09 -18.53 -16.48
C HIS A 242 -10.03 -17.56 -17.03
N PRO A 243 -10.35 -16.26 -17.10
CA PRO A 243 -9.42 -15.25 -17.59
C PRO A 243 -8.33 -14.93 -16.57
N ILE A 244 -7.16 -14.54 -17.09
CA ILE A 244 -6.00 -14.07 -16.35
C ILE A 244 -5.54 -12.77 -17.02
N TRP A 245 -5.63 -11.66 -16.30
CA TRP A 245 -5.13 -10.37 -16.75
C TRP A 245 -3.66 -10.22 -16.35
N HIS A 246 -2.79 -10.30 -17.36
CA HIS A 246 -1.34 -10.21 -17.17
C HIS A 246 -0.84 -8.80 -17.49
N TYR A 247 -0.48 -8.07 -16.45
CA TYR A 247 0.05 -6.71 -16.50
C TYR A 247 1.57 -6.72 -16.39
N GLN A 248 2.28 -6.33 -17.45
CA GLN A 248 3.74 -6.28 -17.49
C GLN A 248 4.22 -4.82 -17.53
N TYR A 249 4.73 -4.31 -16.42
CA TYR A 249 5.33 -2.97 -16.34
C TYR A 249 6.76 -2.99 -16.88
N LEU A 250 7.01 -2.15 -17.89
CA LEU A 250 8.20 -2.15 -18.74
C LEU A 250 9.12 -0.93 -18.51
N SER A 251 8.59 0.15 -17.94
CA SER A 251 9.34 1.40 -17.69
C SER A 251 10.15 1.40 -16.39
N TRP A 252 10.17 0.31 -15.61
CA TRP A 252 11.03 0.24 -14.43
C TRP A 252 12.50 0.08 -14.84
N PRO A 253 13.42 0.98 -14.45
CA PRO A 253 14.82 0.91 -14.86
C PRO A 253 15.61 -0.26 -14.24
N ASP A 254 16.67 -0.67 -14.93
CA ASP A 254 17.57 -1.74 -14.47
C ASP A 254 18.27 -1.43 -13.14
N HIS A 255 18.45 -0.15 -12.82
CA HIS A 255 19.02 0.36 -11.58
C HIS A 255 18.12 1.44 -10.98
N GLY A 256 17.91 1.39 -9.66
CA GLY A 256 17.07 2.36 -8.95
C GLY A 256 15.57 2.15 -9.18
N VAL A 257 14.89 3.25 -9.47
CA VAL A 257 13.43 3.42 -9.48
C VAL A 257 13.03 4.34 -10.64
N PRO A 258 11.76 4.34 -11.09
CA PRO A 258 11.26 5.36 -12.01
C PRO A 258 11.54 6.78 -11.49
N GLN A 259 11.74 7.73 -12.41
CA GLN A 259 12.05 9.12 -12.03
C GLN A 259 10.86 9.80 -11.33
N GLU A 260 9.65 9.51 -11.79
CA GLU A 260 8.39 10.01 -11.26
C GLU A 260 7.46 8.82 -10.97
N PRO A 261 6.62 8.86 -9.91
CA PRO A 261 5.76 7.74 -9.54
C PRO A 261 4.45 7.68 -10.32
N GLY A 262 4.00 8.74 -11.00
CA GLY A 262 2.71 8.80 -11.69
C GLY A 262 2.43 7.65 -12.68
N GLY A 263 3.44 7.21 -13.43
CA GLY A 263 3.31 6.02 -14.31
C GLY A 263 3.06 4.72 -13.54
N VAL A 264 3.64 4.57 -12.34
CA VAL A 264 3.38 3.43 -11.45
C VAL A 264 2.02 3.54 -10.78
N LEU A 265 1.59 4.74 -10.37
CA LEU A 265 0.27 4.98 -9.77
C LEU A 265 -0.87 4.72 -10.78
N SER A 266 -0.71 5.20 -12.02
CA SER A 266 -1.66 4.94 -13.13
C SER A 266 -1.74 3.45 -13.48
N PHE A 267 -0.61 2.74 -13.44
CA PHE A 267 -0.56 1.29 -13.62
C PHE A 267 -1.28 0.54 -12.48
N LEU A 268 -0.96 0.87 -11.22
CA LEU A 268 -1.62 0.27 -10.04
C LEU A 268 -3.13 0.54 -10.02
N THR A 269 -3.56 1.73 -10.42
CA THR A 269 -4.99 2.08 -10.54
C THR A 269 -5.71 1.08 -11.44
N GLN A 270 -5.16 0.79 -12.64
CA GLN A 270 -5.77 -0.16 -13.58
C GLN A 270 -5.71 -1.61 -13.09
N VAL A 271 -4.61 -2.02 -12.46
CA VAL A 271 -4.45 -3.34 -11.82
C VAL A 271 -5.53 -3.54 -10.74
N ASN A 272 -5.76 -2.53 -9.91
CA ASN A 272 -6.76 -2.57 -8.84
C ASN A 272 -8.20 -2.53 -9.35
N THR A 273 -8.51 -1.67 -10.32
CA THR A 273 -9.81 -1.68 -11.00
C THR A 273 -10.08 -3.08 -11.58
N LYS A 274 -9.06 -3.70 -12.20
CA LYS A 274 -9.24 -5.03 -12.80
C LYS A 274 -9.40 -6.15 -11.76
N GLN A 275 -8.67 -6.10 -10.64
CA GLN A 275 -8.89 -7.06 -9.54
C GLN A 275 -10.30 -6.92 -8.95
N ALA A 276 -10.81 -5.69 -8.80
CA ALA A 276 -12.14 -5.43 -8.26
C ALA A 276 -13.30 -5.93 -9.15
N GLU A 277 -13.07 -6.15 -10.45
CA GLU A 277 -14.04 -6.81 -11.34
C GLU A 277 -14.26 -8.30 -11.02
N TYR A 278 -13.41 -8.91 -10.19
CA TYR A 278 -13.50 -10.32 -9.79
C TYR A 278 -13.54 -10.48 -8.26
N PRO A 279 -14.70 -10.28 -7.59
CA PRO A 279 -14.82 -10.38 -6.14
C PRO A 279 -14.41 -11.74 -5.55
N GLU A 280 -14.57 -12.81 -6.32
CA GLU A 280 -14.21 -14.19 -5.94
C GLU A 280 -12.78 -14.59 -6.40
N ALA A 281 -11.98 -13.64 -6.91
CA ALA A 281 -10.59 -13.90 -7.26
C ALA A 281 -9.75 -14.13 -6.01
N GLY A 282 -8.88 -15.13 -6.08
CA GLY A 282 -7.84 -15.29 -5.07
C GLY A 282 -6.67 -14.33 -5.27
N PRO A 283 -5.53 -14.58 -4.60
CA PRO A 283 -4.45 -13.62 -4.47
C PRO A 283 -3.90 -13.06 -5.79
N MET A 284 -3.60 -11.76 -5.81
CA MET A 284 -2.87 -11.13 -6.91
C MET A 284 -1.41 -11.59 -6.89
N ILE A 285 -0.91 -12.15 -7.99
CA ILE A 285 0.49 -12.57 -8.09
C ILE A 285 1.34 -11.38 -8.54
N ILE A 286 2.30 -10.95 -7.73
CA ILE A 286 3.25 -9.87 -8.06
C ILE A 286 4.66 -10.44 -8.10
N HIS A 287 5.37 -10.22 -9.21
CA HIS A 287 6.74 -10.71 -9.37
C HIS A 287 7.67 -9.72 -10.10
N CYS A 288 8.97 -9.93 -9.91
CA CYS A 288 10.03 -9.26 -10.65
C CYS A 288 11.02 -10.33 -11.12
N SER A 289 12.33 -10.13 -10.90
CA SER A 289 13.31 -11.21 -11.05
C SER A 289 13.48 -12.04 -9.78
N ALA A 290 13.75 -11.40 -8.63
CA ALA A 290 13.93 -12.08 -7.34
C ALA A 290 12.65 -12.17 -6.49
N GLY A 291 11.62 -11.40 -6.85
CA GLY A 291 10.38 -11.31 -6.08
C GLY A 291 10.49 -10.53 -4.78
N ILE A 292 11.43 -9.58 -4.66
CA ILE A 292 11.68 -8.86 -3.39
C ILE A 292 11.81 -7.33 -3.55
N GLY A 293 12.69 -6.80 -4.41
CA GLY A 293 12.88 -5.35 -4.58
C GLY A 293 11.67 -4.64 -5.19
N ARG A 294 11.55 -4.68 -6.53
CA ARG A 294 10.42 -4.07 -7.25
C ARG A 294 9.05 -4.61 -6.79
N THR A 295 8.95 -5.93 -6.60
CA THR A 295 7.77 -6.62 -6.04
C THR A 295 7.35 -6.04 -4.69
N GLY A 296 8.25 -5.93 -3.73
CA GLY A 296 7.94 -5.35 -2.42
C GLY A 296 7.64 -3.86 -2.49
N THR A 297 8.26 -3.13 -3.43
CA THR A 297 7.99 -1.69 -3.63
C THR A 297 6.56 -1.48 -4.12
N ILE A 298 6.14 -2.19 -5.17
CA ILE A 298 4.76 -2.15 -5.70
C ILE A 298 3.74 -2.60 -4.65
N LEU A 299 3.99 -3.74 -3.99
CA LEU A 299 3.08 -4.31 -3.01
C LEU A 299 2.86 -3.39 -1.79
N VAL A 300 3.92 -2.75 -1.29
CA VAL A 300 3.80 -1.81 -0.16
C VAL A 300 3.07 -0.53 -0.57
N ILE A 301 3.31 0.01 -1.77
CA ILE A 301 2.54 1.15 -2.29
C ILE A 301 1.06 0.79 -2.37
N ASP A 302 0.73 -0.39 -2.90
CA ASP A 302 -0.65 -0.84 -3.07
C ASP A 302 -1.41 -0.99 -1.75
N MET A 303 -0.78 -1.60 -0.74
CA MET A 303 -1.34 -1.74 0.61
C MET A 303 -1.59 -0.39 1.30
N ILE A 304 -0.68 0.58 1.14
CA ILE A 304 -0.83 1.91 1.73
C ILE A 304 -1.95 2.68 1.02
N ILE A 305 -2.06 2.59 -0.31
CA ILE A 305 -3.15 3.20 -1.08
C ILE A 305 -4.50 2.60 -0.65
N GLU A 306 -4.62 1.27 -0.56
CA GLU A 306 -5.83 0.59 -0.08
C GLU A 306 -6.22 1.02 1.35
N THR A 307 -5.23 1.25 2.21
CA THR A 307 -5.45 1.77 3.57
C THR A 307 -5.97 3.21 3.54
N ILE A 308 -5.38 4.09 2.73
CA ILE A 308 -5.82 5.49 2.59
C ILE A 308 -7.22 5.56 1.97
N ASP A 309 -7.51 4.75 0.96
CA ASP A 309 -8.82 4.72 0.30
C ASP A 309 -9.93 4.20 1.24
N THR A 310 -9.59 3.31 2.18
CA THR A 310 -10.56 2.78 3.15
C THR A 310 -10.73 3.67 4.38
N LEU A 311 -9.64 4.26 4.91
CA LEU A 311 -9.65 5.02 6.16
C LEU A 311 -9.72 6.54 5.97
N GLY A 312 -9.51 7.04 4.76
CA GLY A 312 -9.47 8.46 4.42
C GLY A 312 -8.09 9.11 4.59
N LEU A 313 -7.97 10.35 4.10
CA LEU A 313 -6.71 11.11 4.09
C LEU A 313 -6.16 11.47 5.48
N ASP A 314 -7.00 11.46 6.51
CA ASP A 314 -6.62 11.78 7.89
C ASP A 314 -6.06 10.56 8.67
N CYS A 315 -5.84 9.42 8.02
CA CYS A 315 -5.32 8.21 8.68
C CYS A 315 -3.82 8.30 9.04
N ASP A 316 -3.41 7.54 10.06
CA ASP A 316 -1.99 7.35 10.42
C ASP A 316 -1.35 6.30 9.50
N ILE A 317 -0.28 6.67 8.79
CA ILE A 317 0.54 5.74 7.99
C ILE A 317 1.96 5.63 8.56
N ASP A 318 2.57 4.45 8.40
CA ASP A 318 3.91 4.14 8.92
C ASP A 318 4.64 3.22 7.94
N ILE A 319 5.24 3.82 6.91
CA ILE A 319 5.84 3.10 5.77
C ILE A 319 6.91 2.10 6.23
N SER A 320 7.68 2.47 7.27
CA SER A 320 8.66 1.57 7.89
C SER A 320 7.99 0.31 8.47
N LYS A 321 6.86 0.45 9.18
CA LYS A 321 6.09 -0.72 9.67
C LYS A 321 5.45 -1.54 8.54
N TYR A 322 4.96 -0.92 7.46
CA TYR A 322 4.48 -1.69 6.29
C TYR A 322 5.60 -2.55 5.71
N ILE A 323 6.80 -1.99 5.53
CA ILE A 323 7.97 -2.71 5.02
C ILE A 323 8.40 -3.82 5.98
N GLN A 324 8.42 -3.56 7.29
CA GLN A 324 8.70 -4.59 8.29
C GLN A 324 7.68 -5.74 8.21
N MET A 325 6.38 -5.43 8.16
CA MET A 325 5.28 -6.40 8.13
C MET A 325 5.31 -7.28 6.88
N VAL A 326 5.67 -6.75 5.70
CA VAL A 326 5.89 -7.58 4.50
C VAL A 326 7.22 -8.34 4.55
N ARG A 327 8.27 -7.78 5.16
CA ARG A 327 9.55 -8.48 5.40
C ARG A 327 9.44 -9.64 6.37
N GLU A 328 8.46 -9.63 7.26
CA GLU A 328 8.10 -10.77 8.10
C GLU A 328 7.39 -11.88 7.32
N GLN A 329 6.90 -11.61 6.11
CA GLN A 329 6.19 -12.58 5.25
C GLN A 329 7.05 -13.05 4.06
N ARG A 330 8.01 -12.23 3.60
CA ARG A 330 9.05 -12.62 2.64
C ARG A 330 10.32 -11.80 2.88
N SER A 331 11.48 -12.46 3.04
CA SER A 331 12.76 -11.78 3.32
C SER A 331 13.16 -10.79 2.21
N GLY A 332 13.77 -9.66 2.58
CA GLY A 332 14.41 -8.72 1.66
C GLY A 332 13.47 -7.85 0.83
N MET A 333 12.17 -7.81 1.14
CA MET A 333 11.18 -6.94 0.47
C MET A 333 11.60 -5.47 0.59
N VAL A 334 11.60 -4.74 -0.54
CA VAL A 334 12.20 -3.39 -0.69
C VAL A 334 13.71 -3.43 -0.41
N GLN A 335 14.53 -3.49 -1.47
CA GLN A 335 15.96 -3.83 -1.36
C GLN A 335 16.91 -2.64 -1.24
N THR A 336 16.48 -1.42 -1.58
CA THR A 336 17.37 -0.25 -1.65
C THR A 336 16.71 0.99 -1.05
N GLU A 337 17.53 1.92 -0.55
CA GLU A 337 17.08 3.24 -0.08
C GLU A 337 16.31 4.00 -1.16
N ALA A 338 16.72 3.89 -2.44
CA ALA A 338 15.98 4.48 -3.56
C ALA A 338 14.55 3.93 -3.68
N GLN A 339 14.34 2.63 -3.44
CA GLN A 339 13.00 2.02 -3.40
C GLN A 339 12.23 2.46 -2.16
N TYR A 340 12.89 2.58 -1.00
CA TYR A 340 12.29 3.10 0.23
C TYR A 340 11.77 4.54 0.01
N LYS A 341 12.61 5.45 -0.50
CA LYS A 341 12.23 6.82 -0.84
C LYS A 341 11.12 6.86 -1.90
N PHE A 342 11.17 6.01 -2.92
CA PHE A 342 10.14 5.98 -3.97
C PHE A 342 8.74 5.64 -3.44
N ILE A 343 8.62 4.81 -2.39
CA ILE A 343 7.33 4.54 -1.73
C ILE A 343 6.75 5.84 -1.12
N TYR A 344 7.57 6.62 -0.42
CA TYR A 344 7.14 7.91 0.12
C TYR A 344 6.71 8.89 -0.98
N LEU A 345 7.47 8.96 -2.08
CA LEU A 345 7.12 9.83 -3.22
C LEU A 345 5.80 9.40 -3.88
N ALA A 346 5.61 8.10 -4.10
CA ALA A 346 4.38 7.56 -4.69
C ALA A 346 3.15 7.82 -3.80
N VAL A 347 3.26 7.59 -2.49
CA VAL A 347 2.17 7.88 -1.54
C VAL A 347 1.90 9.39 -1.48
N SER A 348 2.93 10.23 -1.52
CA SER A 348 2.77 11.69 -1.55
C SER A 348 2.05 12.19 -2.81
N GLU A 349 2.45 11.72 -4.00
CA GLU A 349 1.79 12.09 -5.26
C GLU A 349 0.36 11.57 -5.33
N TYR A 350 0.10 10.36 -4.81
CA TYR A 350 -1.26 9.81 -4.71
C TYR A 350 -2.16 10.73 -3.87
N ILE A 351 -1.71 11.10 -2.66
CA ILE A 351 -2.46 11.96 -1.75
C ILE A 351 -2.67 13.37 -2.31
N GLN A 352 -1.66 13.96 -2.96
CA GLN A 352 -1.78 15.25 -3.64
C GLN A 352 -2.83 15.17 -4.77
N THR A 353 -2.82 14.09 -5.56
CA THR A 353 -3.79 13.85 -6.63
C THR A 353 -5.21 13.68 -6.09
N THR A 354 -5.38 12.95 -4.98
CA THR A 354 -6.69 12.77 -4.33
C THR A 354 -7.23 14.07 -3.75
N LYS A 355 -6.39 14.87 -3.05
CA LYS A 355 -6.76 16.22 -2.58
C LYS A 355 -7.18 17.14 -3.74
N ALA A 356 -6.47 17.11 -4.86
CA ALA A 356 -6.81 17.90 -6.04
C ALA A 356 -8.17 17.50 -6.64
N LYS A 357 -8.46 16.19 -6.74
CA LYS A 357 -9.76 15.67 -7.19
C LYS A 357 -10.91 16.10 -6.27
N GLU A 358 -10.73 15.97 -4.95
CA GLU A 358 -11.73 16.40 -3.97
C GLU A 358 -12.02 17.90 -4.03
N ASN A 359 -11.00 18.74 -4.23
CA ASN A 359 -11.18 20.18 -4.32
C ASN A 359 -11.93 20.55 -5.60
N ALA A 360 -11.56 19.95 -6.74
CA ALA A 360 -12.25 20.15 -8.01
C ALA A 360 -13.73 19.73 -7.93
N SER A 361 -14.06 18.60 -7.27
CA SER A 361 -15.47 18.20 -7.11
C SER A 361 -16.28 19.17 -6.24
N LYS A 362 -15.66 19.71 -5.16
CA LYS A 362 -16.29 20.73 -4.30
C LYS A 362 -16.55 22.02 -5.07
N GLU A 363 -15.63 22.45 -5.94
CA GLU A 363 -15.82 23.61 -6.81
C GLU A 363 -16.99 23.39 -7.79
N THR A 364 -17.05 22.24 -8.48
CA THR A 364 -18.15 21.94 -9.41
C THR A 364 -19.52 21.85 -8.72
N ASP A 365 -19.59 21.28 -7.52
CA ASP A 365 -20.85 21.22 -6.75
C ASP A 365 -21.33 22.63 -6.35
N THR A 366 -20.41 23.55 -6.03
CA THR A 366 -20.76 24.95 -5.77
C THR A 366 -21.16 25.72 -7.03
N GLU A 367 -20.66 25.36 -8.21
CA GLU A 367 -21.04 26.00 -9.47
C GLU A 367 -22.48 25.61 -9.88
N TYR A 368 -22.83 24.33 -9.83
CA TYR A 368 -24.19 23.86 -10.10
C TYR A 368 -25.21 24.34 -9.05
N GLY A 369 -24.79 24.49 -7.78
CA GLY A 369 -25.64 25.05 -6.71
C GLY A 369 -26.04 26.52 -6.91
N ASN A 370 -25.30 27.28 -7.74
CA ASN A 370 -25.50 28.71 -7.97
C ASN A 370 -26.36 29.05 -9.21
N LEU A 371 -26.79 28.05 -9.99
CA LEU A 371 -27.69 28.24 -11.14
C LEU A 371 -29.16 28.47 -10.71
N GLN A 372 -29.41 29.56 -9.99
CA GLN A 372 -30.77 30.10 -9.86
C GLN A 372 -31.25 30.62 -11.23
N LEU A 373 -32.16 29.87 -11.85
CA LEU A 373 -32.91 30.27 -13.04
C LEU A 373 -33.66 31.59 -12.82
N LYS A 374 -33.03 32.70 -13.23
CA LYS A 374 -33.67 34.03 -13.30
C LYS A 374 -34.71 34.06 -14.43
N HIS A 375 -35.90 33.53 -14.14
CA HIS A 375 -37.07 33.72 -15.00
C HIS A 375 -37.50 35.19 -15.02
N HIS A 376 -37.11 35.92 -16.07
CA HIS A 376 -37.78 37.16 -16.44
C HIS A 376 -39.21 36.85 -16.93
N PRO A 377 -40.25 37.54 -16.43
CA PRO A 377 -41.62 37.31 -16.86
C PRO A 377 -41.89 37.97 -18.23
N ALA A 378 -41.78 37.19 -19.31
CA ALA A 378 -42.17 37.62 -20.65
C ALA A 378 -43.69 37.43 -20.86
N SER A 379 -44.46 38.51 -20.79
CA SER A 379 -45.89 38.51 -21.13
C SER A 379 -46.10 38.34 -22.63
N ARG A 380 -46.82 37.28 -23.05
CA ARG A 380 -47.41 37.16 -24.40
C ARG A 380 -48.84 36.64 -24.36
N LYS A 381 -49.65 37.20 -25.26
CA LYS A 381 -51.11 37.07 -25.31
C LYS A 381 -51.57 35.73 -25.90
N VAL A 382 -52.77 35.31 -25.50
CA VAL A 382 -53.49 34.11 -25.96
C VAL A 382 -54.01 34.26 -27.39
N SER A 383 -53.95 33.19 -28.20
CA SER A 383 -54.89 32.97 -29.31
C SER A 383 -55.13 31.48 -29.64
N LYS A 384 -56.17 30.93 -29.00
CA LYS A 384 -57.24 30.03 -29.53
C LYS A 384 -56.94 28.81 -30.43
N ASN A 385 -57.66 27.72 -30.06
CA ASN A 385 -58.18 26.61 -30.90
C ASN A 385 -57.10 25.64 -31.44
N LYS A 386 -57.28 24.32 -31.56
CA LYS A 386 -58.39 23.34 -31.41
C LYS A 386 -57.71 21.94 -31.23
N GLU A 387 -58.30 20.83 -30.77
CA GLU A 387 -59.67 20.45 -30.40
C GLU A 387 -59.68 19.27 -29.40
N ASP A 388 -60.72 19.17 -28.57
CA ASP A 388 -61.46 18.00 -28.03
C ASP A 388 -60.83 16.56 -28.02
N VAL A 389 -60.69 15.85 -26.88
CA VAL A 389 -61.74 15.19 -26.03
C VAL A 389 -62.15 13.81 -26.62
N TYR A 390 -62.20 12.67 -25.91
CA TYR A 390 -62.73 12.39 -24.56
C TYR A 390 -62.16 11.11 -23.87
N GLU A 391 -62.20 11.10 -22.52
CA GLU A 391 -62.64 10.02 -21.58
C GLU A 391 -62.19 8.53 -21.73
N ASN A 392 -62.15 7.67 -20.68
CA ASN A 392 -61.89 7.77 -19.22
C ASN A 392 -62.24 6.41 -18.54
N LEU A 393 -62.13 6.39 -17.20
CA LEU A 393 -62.72 5.42 -16.25
C LEU A 393 -61.89 4.11 -16.07
N SER A 394 -61.65 3.62 -14.84
CA SER A 394 -62.46 3.83 -13.62
C SER A 394 -61.68 3.86 -12.29
N LYS A 395 -62.11 4.80 -11.44
CA LYS A 395 -62.29 4.78 -9.96
C LYS A 395 -61.55 3.72 -9.11
N GLY A 396 -60.81 4.19 -8.09
CA GLY A 396 -60.47 3.41 -6.89
C GLY A 396 -59.90 4.26 -5.74
N LYS A 397 -60.73 4.65 -4.76
CA LYS A 397 -60.30 5.40 -3.55
C LYS A 397 -59.66 4.50 -2.49
N LYS A 398 -58.62 4.99 -1.79
CA LYS A 398 -58.63 5.18 -0.32
C LYS A 398 -57.36 5.85 0.24
N ASP A 399 -57.57 7.00 0.90
CA ASP A 399 -57.22 7.34 2.30
C ASP A 399 -56.27 6.38 3.09
N MET A 400 -55.38 6.81 4.00
CA MET A 400 -55.05 8.15 4.54
C MET A 400 -53.79 8.10 5.47
N LYS A 401 -53.15 9.27 5.69
CA LYS A 401 -52.41 9.71 6.90
C LYS A 401 -51.26 8.86 7.53
N LYS A 402 -50.05 9.42 7.51
CA LYS A 402 -49.21 9.92 8.65
C LYS A 402 -47.75 10.06 8.17
N SER A 403 -46.88 10.95 8.68
CA SER A 403 -47.02 12.12 9.56
C SER A 403 -45.78 13.03 9.39
N LYS A 404 -45.93 14.36 9.54
CA LYS A 404 -44.82 15.31 9.75
C LYS A 404 -44.31 15.22 11.20
N PHE A 405 -43.21 15.96 11.48
CA PHE A 405 -42.45 16.14 12.74
C PHE A 405 -41.27 15.17 12.91
N GLU A 406 -40.06 15.60 13.31
CA GLU A 406 -39.51 16.97 13.42
C GLU A 406 -37.97 16.94 13.38
N LYS A 407 -37.31 18.02 12.96
CA LYS A 407 -35.85 18.17 13.12
C LYS A 407 -35.53 18.59 14.56
N LYS A 408 -34.69 17.83 15.28
CA LYS A 408 -33.88 18.35 16.40
C LYS A 408 -32.71 17.44 16.76
N THR A 409 -31.51 17.92 16.48
CA THR A 409 -30.19 17.67 17.09
C THR A 409 -29.22 18.57 16.31
N GLY A 410 -28.19 19.19 16.89
CA GLY A 410 -27.70 19.11 18.25
C GLY A 410 -26.20 19.38 18.22
N SER A 411 -25.79 20.65 18.29
CA SER A 411 -24.38 21.04 18.16
C SER A 411 -23.60 20.77 19.45
N VAL A 412 -22.85 19.66 19.52
CA VAL A 412 -21.63 19.52 20.34
C VAL A 412 -20.80 18.36 19.78
N THR A 413 -19.80 18.63 18.93
CA THR A 413 -18.66 17.71 18.68
C THR A 413 -17.51 18.44 17.96
N GLN A 414 -16.85 19.37 18.65
CA GLN A 414 -15.63 20.02 18.14
C GLN A 414 -14.50 20.15 19.18
N ALA A 415 -14.63 19.47 20.32
CA ALA A 415 -13.70 19.59 21.46
C ALA A 415 -12.88 18.32 21.78
N ILE A 416 -13.07 17.21 21.07
CA ILE A 416 -12.48 15.90 21.45
C ILE A 416 -11.14 15.62 20.73
N HIS A 417 -10.94 16.09 19.49
CA HIS A 417 -9.74 15.74 18.71
C HIS A 417 -8.44 16.41 19.20
N HIS A 418 -8.50 17.53 19.91
CA HIS A 418 -7.29 18.21 20.38
C HIS A 418 -6.60 17.55 21.58
N GLN A 419 -7.25 16.58 22.23
CA GLN A 419 -6.71 15.86 23.40
C GLN A 419 -5.85 14.63 23.03
N ALA A 420 -5.98 14.12 21.80
CA ALA A 420 -5.26 12.91 21.35
C ALA A 420 -3.74 13.14 21.21
N SER A 421 -3.32 14.31 20.69
CA SER A 421 -1.90 14.61 20.44
C SER A 421 -1.10 14.86 21.73
N VAL A 422 -1.72 15.32 22.81
CA VAL A 422 -1.07 15.51 24.12
C VAL A 422 -0.71 14.16 24.77
N SER A 423 -1.54 13.14 24.55
CA SER A 423 -1.32 11.79 25.09
C SER A 423 -0.09 11.09 24.49
N TYR A 424 0.33 11.45 23.27
CA TYR A 424 1.41 10.76 22.57
C TYR A 424 2.80 11.10 23.13
N VAL A 425 3.05 12.35 23.51
CA VAL A 425 4.31 12.77 24.17
C VAL A 425 4.37 12.25 25.61
N ALA A 426 3.23 12.22 26.31
CA ALA A 426 3.14 11.62 27.63
C ALA A 426 3.40 10.09 27.59
N ALA A 427 2.93 9.39 26.56
CA ALA A 427 3.20 7.96 26.37
C ALA A 427 4.69 7.66 26.10
N ILE A 428 5.40 8.52 25.36
CA ILE A 428 6.85 8.37 25.13
C ILE A 428 7.63 8.48 26.45
N LEU A 429 7.29 9.43 27.32
CA LEU A 429 7.89 9.55 28.65
C LEU A 429 7.50 8.37 29.56
N TYR A 430 6.24 7.94 29.56
CA TYR A 430 5.76 6.84 30.41
C TYR A 430 6.39 5.48 30.06
N LEU A 431 6.65 5.22 28.78
CA LEU A 431 7.29 3.97 28.33
C LEU A 431 8.80 3.89 28.63
N GLN A 432 9.48 5.01 28.85
CA GLN A 432 10.87 5.00 29.32
C GLN A 432 10.99 4.69 30.82
N VAL A 433 9.98 5.03 31.62
CA VAL A 433 9.96 4.75 33.08
C VAL A 433 9.72 3.26 33.35
N LYS A 434 8.67 2.65 32.76
CA LYS A 434 8.28 1.26 33.08
C LYS A 434 9.24 0.15 32.62
N ARG A 435 10.33 0.45 31.91
CA ARG A 435 11.37 -0.54 31.56
C ARG A 435 12.48 -0.72 32.60
N LYS A 436 12.44 0.01 33.74
CA LYS A 436 13.39 -0.19 34.85
C LYS A 436 12.86 -1.09 35.98
N ASP A 437 11.55 -1.29 36.09
CA ASP A 437 10.93 -2.02 37.21
C ASP A 437 10.53 -3.47 36.87
N VAL A 438 11.43 -4.22 36.23
CA VAL A 438 11.36 -5.69 36.14
C VAL A 438 12.72 -6.28 36.47
N ASN A 439 13.10 -6.17 37.74
CA ASN A 439 14.15 -7.00 38.32
C ASN A 439 13.52 -8.34 38.74
N TRP A 440 13.85 -9.41 38.03
CA TRP A 440 13.71 -10.76 38.58
C TRP A 440 14.84 -10.97 39.58
N GLN A 441 14.52 -11.26 40.83
CA GLN A 441 15.44 -11.92 41.76
C GLN A 441 14.94 -13.34 42.01
N GLU A 442 15.88 -14.27 41.85
CA GLU A 442 15.81 -15.73 42.10
C GLU A 442 14.87 -16.55 41.21
#